data_AF-A0A7X7PXJ7-F1
#
_entry.id   AF-A0A7X7PXJ7-F1
#
_cell.length_a   1.000
_cell.length_b   1.000
_cell.length_c   1.000
_cell.angle_alpha   90.00
_cell.angle_beta   90.00
_cell.angle_gamma   90.00
#
_symmetry.space_group_name_H-M   'P 1'
#
loop_
_entity.id
_entity.type
_entity.pdbx_description
1 polymer ?
#
loop_
_entity_poly.entity_id
_entity_poly.type
_entity_poly.pdbx_seq_one_letter_code
_entity_poly.pdbx_strand_id
1 'polypeptide(L)'
;MEFVAQTPDGRTVSYIDGKRYLWLASLSGPLIPLLAVAAYFWFDRNPAVLWFPLFYIFVIIPIADVIFGEDRHNPPEAVVSLMAADAYYRVLLYVGLVLLYVQFFVSAWFIGTQALPWWA
;
A
#
# COMPACT_ATOMS: atom_id res chain seq x y z
N MET A 1 15.24 -14.03 0.16
CA MET A 1 14.76 -15.19 -0.64
C MET A 1 15.22 -14.95 -2.07
N GLU A 2 15.75 -15.97 -2.74
CA GLU A 2 16.27 -15.82 -4.11
C GLU A 2 15.23 -16.28 -5.15
N PHE A 3 15.14 -15.53 -6.25
CA PHE A 3 14.32 -15.82 -7.42
C PHE A 3 15.21 -15.80 -8.66
N VAL A 4 15.15 -16.87 -9.47
CA VAL A 4 15.97 -17.01 -10.68
C VAL A 4 15.08 -17.27 -11.88
N ALA A 5 15.22 -16.44 -12.92
CA ALA A 5 14.46 -16.54 -14.16
C ALA A 5 15.39 -16.57 -15.38
N GLN A 6 14.94 -17.20 -16.45
CA GLN A 6 15.56 -17.12 -17.78
C GLN A 6 14.81 -16.11 -18.62
N THR A 7 15.50 -15.14 -19.20
CA THR A 7 14.91 -14.18 -20.13
C THR A 7 14.80 -14.78 -21.54
N PRO A 8 13.92 -14.25 -22.42
CA PRO A 8 13.72 -14.79 -23.77
C PRO A 8 14.99 -14.81 -24.65
N ASP A 9 15.95 -13.94 -24.37
CA ASP A 9 17.26 -13.87 -25.01
C ASP A 9 18.32 -14.77 -24.35
N GLY A 10 17.91 -15.67 -23.44
CA GLY A 10 18.76 -16.70 -22.84
C GLY A 10 19.66 -16.22 -21.70
N ARG A 11 19.41 -15.03 -21.12
CA ARG A 11 20.15 -14.56 -19.95
C ARG A 11 19.49 -15.07 -18.66
N THR A 12 20.34 -15.47 -17.71
CA THR A 12 19.89 -15.78 -16.35
C THR A 12 19.82 -14.49 -15.53
N VAL A 13 18.66 -14.20 -14.95
CA VAL A 13 18.46 -13.10 -14.00
C VAL A 13 18.20 -13.71 -12.62
N SER A 14 19.06 -13.38 -11.65
CA SER A 14 18.85 -13.70 -10.23
C SER A 14 18.53 -12.43 -9.44
N TYR A 15 17.57 -12.53 -8.53
CA TYR A 15 17.16 -11.48 -7.63
C TYR A 15 17.02 -12.02 -6.20
N ILE A 16 17.65 -11.34 -5.24
CA ILE A 16 17.55 -11.66 -3.82
C ILE A 16 16.77 -10.55 -3.15
N ASP A 17 15.55 -10.85 -2.69
CA ASP A 17 14.79 -9.90 -1.88
C ASP A 17 15.30 -9.91 -0.44
N GLY A 18 16.09 -8.89 -0.09
CA GLY A 18 16.58 -8.62 1.27
C GLY A 18 15.62 -7.79 2.12
N LYS A 19 14.57 -7.22 1.52
CA LYS A 19 13.59 -6.33 2.15
C LYS A 19 12.17 -6.91 2.13
N ARG A 20 12.04 -8.23 1.98
CA ARG A 20 10.76 -8.94 1.79
C ARG A 20 9.64 -8.43 2.69
N TYR A 21 9.90 -8.24 3.98
CA TYR A 21 8.86 -7.84 4.93
C TYR A 21 8.41 -6.38 4.79
N LEU A 22 9.23 -5.50 4.20
CA LEU A 22 8.84 -4.11 3.93
C LEU A 22 7.73 -4.01 2.90
N TRP A 23 7.48 -5.05 2.10
CA TRP A 23 6.32 -5.10 1.22
C TRP A 23 4.98 -4.97 1.96
N LEU A 24 4.91 -5.25 3.26
CA LEU A 24 3.72 -4.95 4.07
C LEU A 24 3.35 -3.46 4.04
N ALA A 25 4.33 -2.57 3.85
CA ALA A 25 4.07 -1.13 3.72
C ALA A 25 3.21 -0.79 2.49
N SER A 26 3.17 -1.65 1.47
CA SER A 26 2.27 -1.48 0.31
C SER A 26 0.78 -1.47 0.69
N LEU A 27 0.42 -2.11 1.82
CA LEU A 27 -0.95 -2.13 2.32
C LEU A 27 -1.37 -0.78 2.95
N SER A 28 -0.43 0.12 3.23
CA SER A 28 -0.73 1.42 3.82
C SER A 28 -1.65 2.26 2.93
N GLY A 29 -1.50 2.20 1.60
CA GLY A 29 -2.30 2.94 0.64
C GLY A 29 -3.82 2.80 0.88
N PRO A 30 -4.40 1.59 0.79
CA PRO A 30 -5.81 1.38 1.08
C PRO A 30 -6.15 1.44 2.58
N LEU A 31 -5.20 1.20 3.48
CA LEU A 31 -5.46 1.17 4.92
C LEU A 31 -5.61 2.58 5.52
N ILE A 32 -4.84 3.56 5.08
CA ILE A 32 -4.83 4.92 5.66
C ILE A 32 -6.20 5.62 5.56
N PRO A 33 -6.92 5.57 4.41
CA PRO A 33 -8.29 6.10 4.34
C PRO A 33 -9.27 5.42 5.30
N LEU A 34 -9.15 4.09 5.47
CA LEU A 34 -9.98 3.34 6.44
C LEU A 34 -9.70 3.80 7.87
N LEU A 35 -8.43 4.03 8.22
CA LEU A 35 -8.05 4.57 9.52
C LEU A 35 -8.55 5.99 9.73
N ALA A 36 -8.60 6.83 8.69
CA ALA A 36 -9.17 8.17 8.78
C ALA A 36 -10.69 8.13 9.07
N VAL A 37 -11.43 7.22 8.42
CA VAL A 37 -12.85 6.98 8.72
C VAL A 37 -13.04 6.48 10.15
N ALA A 38 -12.21 5.54 10.62
CA ALA A 38 -12.27 5.08 12.01
C ALA A 38 -11.94 6.20 13.00
N ALA A 39 -10.91 7.00 12.71
CA ALA A 39 -10.51 8.15 13.51
C ALA A 39 -11.62 9.21 13.59
N TYR A 40 -12.37 9.43 12.51
CA TYR A 40 -13.52 10.34 12.54
C TYR A 40 -14.50 9.95 13.64
N PHE A 41 -14.89 8.68 13.73
CA PHE A 41 -15.78 8.22 14.80
C PHE A 41 -15.12 8.23 16.18
N TRP A 42 -13.82 7.94 16.25
CA TRP A 42 -13.06 7.95 17.50
C TRP A 42 -12.92 9.35 18.11
N PHE A 43 -12.77 10.37 17.27
CA PHE A 43 -12.61 11.77 17.68
C PHE A 43 -13.94 12.54 17.58
N ASP A 44 -15.02 11.97 18.11
CA ASP A 44 -16.34 12.61 18.22
C ASP A 44 -16.87 13.19 16.90
N ARG A 45 -16.64 12.49 15.79
CA ARG A 45 -17.05 12.90 14.44
C ARG A 45 -16.40 14.21 13.99
N ASN A 46 -15.15 14.45 14.37
CA ASN A 46 -14.40 15.61 13.92
C ASN A 46 -13.95 15.44 12.45
N PRO A 47 -14.49 16.22 11.49
CA PRO A 47 -14.14 16.10 10.07
C PRO A 47 -12.68 16.45 9.76
N ALA A 48 -11.98 17.17 10.63
CA ALA A 48 -10.57 17.54 10.40
C ALA A 48 -9.65 16.32 10.25
N VAL A 49 -9.97 15.19 10.88
CA VAL A 49 -9.13 13.98 10.82
C VAL A 49 -9.16 13.32 9.43
N LEU A 50 -10.14 13.65 8.59
CA LEU A 50 -10.25 13.15 7.21
C LEU A 50 -9.17 13.73 6.29
N TRP A 51 -8.44 14.76 6.73
CA TRP A 51 -7.24 15.26 6.06
C TRP A 51 -6.01 14.39 6.27
N PHE A 52 -6.05 13.44 7.21
CA PHE A 52 -4.89 12.60 7.52
C PHE A 52 -4.34 11.80 6.33
N PRO A 53 -5.16 11.21 5.43
CA PRO A 53 -4.64 10.57 4.22
C PRO A 53 -3.84 11.52 3.32
N LEU A 54 -4.29 12.77 3.16
CA LEU A 54 -3.55 13.78 2.41
C LEU A 54 -2.24 14.13 3.13
N PHE A 55 -2.29 14.37 4.44
CA PHE A 55 -1.08 14.60 5.24
C PHE A 55 -0.10 13.42 5.15
N TYR A 56 -0.60 12.19 5.17
CA TYR A 56 0.22 10.99 5.04
C TYR A 56 0.93 10.96 3.69
N ILE A 57 0.22 11.17 2.59
CA ILE A 57 0.78 11.10 1.24
C ILE A 57 1.73 12.27 0.94
N PHE A 58 1.39 13.49 1.37
CA PHE A 58 2.15 14.69 0.99
C PHE A 58 3.19 15.14 2.02
N VAL A 59 3.17 14.59 3.23
CA VAL A 59 4.13 14.94 4.28
C VAL A 59 4.87 13.70 4.78
N ILE A 60 4.16 12.67 5.23
CA ILE A 60 4.80 11.50 5.84
C ILE A 60 5.62 10.70 4.82
N ILE A 61 5.06 10.40 3.65
CA ILE A 61 5.78 9.64 2.61
C ILE A 61 7.04 10.40 2.13
N PRO A 62 6.98 11.68 1.72
CA PRO A 62 8.18 12.41 1.30
C PRO A 62 9.24 12.52 2.39
N ILE A 63 8.86 12.69 3.67
CA ILE A 63 9.82 12.68 4.78
C ILE A 63 10.47 11.29 4.90
N ALA A 64 9.70 10.22 4.80
CA ALA A 64 10.24 8.87 4.79
C ALA A 64 11.22 8.66 3.62
N ASP A 65 10.88 9.14 2.42
CA ASP A 65 11.75 9.04 1.24
C ASP A 65 13.07 9.79 1.45
N VAL A 66 13.06 10.96 2.10
CA VAL A 66 14.28 11.71 2.45
C VAL A 66 15.12 10.97 3.49
N ILE A 67 14.48 10.35 4.49
CA ILE A 67 15.17 9.64 5.57
C ILE A 67 15.80 8.34 5.09
N PHE A 68 15.07 7.56 4.28
CA PHE A 68 15.48 6.22 3.85
C PHE A 68 16.18 6.22 2.48
N GLY A 69 15.99 7.26 1.67
CA GLY A 69 16.52 7.37 0.31
C GLY A 69 15.76 6.52 -0.70
N GLU A 70 16.12 6.67 -1.98
CA GLU A 70 15.54 5.88 -3.07
C GLU A 70 15.90 4.40 -2.97
N ASP A 71 14.90 3.52 -3.08
CA ASP A 71 15.14 2.09 -3.20
C ASP A 71 15.49 1.69 -4.63
N ARG A 72 16.77 1.44 -4.88
CA ARG A 72 17.25 0.92 -6.17
C ARG A 72 17.12 -0.60 -6.30
N HIS A 73 16.59 -1.27 -5.27
CA HIS A 73 16.52 -2.73 -5.16
C HIS A 73 15.16 -3.30 -5.58
N ASN A 74 14.52 -2.71 -6.59
CA ASN A 74 13.22 -3.16 -7.09
C ASN A 74 13.36 -4.49 -7.87
N PRO A 75 12.43 -5.46 -7.74
CA PRO A 75 12.52 -6.72 -8.46
C PRO A 75 12.51 -6.53 -9.99
N PRO A 76 13.41 -7.23 -10.72
CA PRO A 76 13.36 -7.29 -12.18
C PRO A 76 12.06 -7.90 -12.68
N GLU A 77 11.53 -7.42 -13.81
CA GLU A 77 10.29 -7.94 -14.41
C GLU A 77 10.32 -9.46 -14.62
N ALA A 78 11.48 -10.01 -15.01
CA ALA A 78 11.67 -11.44 -15.25
C ALA A 78 11.35 -12.34 -14.05
N VAL A 79 11.49 -11.84 -12.81
CA VAL A 79 11.23 -12.61 -11.59
C VAL A 79 9.86 -12.33 -10.97
N VAL A 80 9.10 -11.35 -11.48
CA VAL A 80 7.81 -10.94 -10.90
C VAL A 80 6.81 -12.09 -10.86
N SER A 81 6.71 -12.90 -11.92
CA SER A 81 5.82 -14.08 -11.95
C SER A 81 6.21 -15.14 -10.91
N LEU A 82 7.51 -15.29 -10.64
CA LEU A 82 8.01 -16.20 -9.59
C LEU A 82 7.69 -15.67 -8.20
N MET A 83 7.83 -14.36 -7.99
CA MET A 83 7.42 -13.71 -6.74
C MET A 83 5.92 -13.85 -6.51
N ALA A 84 5.09 -13.62 -7.53
CA ALA A 84 3.63 -13.79 -7.43
C ALA A 84 3.20 -15.24 -7.13
N ALA A 85 4.02 -16.23 -7.47
CA ALA A 85 3.78 -17.63 -7.13
C ALA A 85 4.20 -17.99 -5.70
N ASP A 86 5.09 -17.21 -5.08
CA ASP A 86 5.47 -17.37 -3.68
C ASP A 86 4.31 -16.98 -2.73
N ALA A 87 4.13 -17.77 -1.68
CA ALA A 87 2.98 -17.65 -0.79
C ALA A 87 2.88 -16.30 -0.10
N TYR A 88 4.01 -15.68 0.29
CA TYR A 88 3.99 -14.39 0.97
C TYR A 88 3.48 -13.28 0.05
N TYR A 89 4.06 -13.13 -1.13
CA TYR A 89 3.65 -12.07 -2.06
C TYR A 89 2.24 -12.33 -2.59
N ARG A 90 1.86 -13.60 -2.81
CA ARG A 90 0.50 -13.95 -3.21
C ARG A 90 -0.53 -13.59 -2.14
N VAL A 91 -0.26 -13.91 -0.87
CA VAL A 91 -1.15 -13.52 0.24
C VAL A 91 -1.20 -12.01 0.36
N LEU A 92 -0.06 -11.33 0.28
CA LEU A 92 0.00 -9.87 0.31
C LEU A 92 -0.85 -9.25 -0.82
N LEU A 93 -0.76 -9.77 -2.03
CA LEU A 93 -1.57 -9.36 -3.19
C LEU A 93 -3.06 -9.55 -2.91
N TYR A 94 -3.46 -10.72 -2.40
CA TYR A 94 -4.86 -11.01 -2.09
C TYR A 94 -5.41 -10.12 -0.98
N VAL A 95 -4.63 -9.90 0.09
CA VAL A 95 -4.99 -8.98 1.17
C VAL A 95 -5.10 -7.55 0.66
N GLY A 96 -4.16 -7.10 -0.18
CA GLY A 96 -4.21 -5.79 -0.82
C GLY A 96 -5.47 -5.60 -1.67
N LEU A 97 -5.84 -6.60 -2.47
CA LEU A 97 -7.07 -6.56 -3.27
C LEU A 97 -8.33 -6.48 -2.41
N VAL A 98 -8.42 -7.29 -1.36
CA VAL A 98 -9.54 -7.24 -0.40
C VAL A 98 -9.60 -5.86 0.26
N LEU A 99 -8.47 -5.34 0.74
CA LEU A 99 -8.39 -4.02 1.36
C LEU A 99 -8.83 -2.90 0.42
N LEU A 100 -8.48 -2.96 -0.86
CA LEU A 100 -8.91 -1.97 -1.85
C LEU A 100 -10.44 -1.95 -1.99
N TYR A 101 -11.09 -3.12 -2.11
CA TYR A 101 -12.55 -3.18 -2.17
C TYR A 101 -13.20 -2.73 -0.86
N VAL A 102 -12.68 -3.16 0.29
CA VAL A 102 -13.17 -2.72 1.60
C VAL A 102 -13.06 -1.20 1.73
N GLN A 103 -11.90 -0.64 1.39
CA GLN A 103 -11.68 0.81 1.39
C GLN A 103 -12.69 1.53 0.50
N PHE A 104 -12.89 1.05 -0.73
CA PHE A 104 -13.85 1.63 -1.67
C PHE A 104 -15.27 1.65 -1.09
N PHE A 105 -15.79 0.49 -0.65
CA PHE A 105 -17.16 0.39 -0.13
C PHE A 105 -17.36 1.17 1.17
N VAL A 106 -16.40 1.13 2.09
CA VAL A 106 -16.46 1.91 3.33
C VAL A 106 -16.45 3.41 3.04
N SER A 107 -15.62 3.86 2.09
CA SER A 107 -15.56 5.28 1.73
C SER A 107 -16.87 5.76 1.09
N ALA A 108 -17.42 4.97 0.17
CA ALA A 108 -18.71 5.27 -0.46
C ALA A 108 -19.85 5.33 0.57
N TRP A 109 -19.91 4.35 1.47
CA TRP A 109 -20.87 4.34 2.58
C TRP A 109 -20.70 5.55 3.50
N PHE A 110 -19.47 5.88 3.87
CA PHE A 110 -19.16 6.98 4.78
C PHE A 110 -19.61 8.32 4.21
N ILE A 111 -19.20 8.63 2.98
CA ILE A 111 -19.58 9.87 2.29
C ILE A 111 -21.09 9.94 2.06
N GLY A 112 -21.73 8.80 1.73
CA GLY A 112 -23.16 8.76 1.46
C GLY A 112 -24.07 8.84 2.70
N THR A 113 -23.53 8.67 3.91
CA THR A 113 -24.33 8.58 5.15
C THR A 113 -24.00 9.62 6.21
N GLN A 114 -22.78 10.17 6.20
CA GLN A 114 -22.35 11.16 7.19
C GLN A 114 -22.63 12.58 6.71
N ALA A 115 -23.08 13.45 7.63
CA ALA A 115 -23.20 14.87 7.38
C ALA A 115 -21.82 15.53 7.48
N LEU A 116 -21.12 15.58 6.35
CA LEU A 116 -19.78 16.18 6.26
C LEU A 116 -19.87 17.62 5.75
N PRO A 117 -19.02 18.54 6.25
CA PRO A 117 -18.90 19.84 5.63
C PRO A 117 -18.28 19.70 4.24
N TRP A 118 -18.55 20.65 3.34
CA TRP A 118 -18.11 20.59 1.94
C TRP A 118 -16.59 20.48 1.74
N TRP A 119 -15.79 20.85 2.76
CA TRP A 119 -14.34 20.86 2.72
C TRP A 119 -13.68 19.58 3.27
N ALA A 120 -14.47 18.67 3.86
CA ALA A 120 -13.96 17.46 4.50
C ALA A 120 -13.78 16.29 3.53
#